data_AF-A0A2N6T759-F1
#
_entry.id   AF-A0A2N6T759-F1
#
_cell.length_a   1.000
_cell.length_b   1.000
_cell.length_c   1.000
_cell.angle_alpha   90.00
_cell.angle_beta   90.00
_cell.angle_gamma   90.00
#
_symmetry.space_group_name_H-M   'P 1'
#
loop_
_entity.id
_entity.type
_entity.pdbx_description
1 polymer ?
#
loop_
_entity_poly.entity_id
_entity_poly.type
_entity_poly.pdbx_seq_one_letter_code
_entity_poly.pdbx_strand_id
1 'polypeptide(L)'
;MKKRSVITAFTTAITLIASTIPAMATEPSTAPSCPAVHIVVASGAHESTTADSPQDIRGFAHGVNFAAELQDAYPRSVTAWQLPYASTVTVLGSALDNRALTERDKGYLPYGASRAEGVRLTSKHMAEFVAQCPEAQFILAGYSQGASVIGDTVAAIGRGTVQGVSVDSILGTYLLADPGRSRATKEEVLLQDGTRGLRSATGEILVPVDQGTPPATYDGLTGPRSDGAFSPFSDRVMSFCHPLDPACATATNRLPQRLGQTLNQWEDTPDHTIAAKDALLTPKVLSALFLVSLPLLILTSLGFYSPIPGLIDSVSGITGLNATQSAALRALASEVTVVGRVAKTYDREQSSNTGPAITPPVPEVDKLSTDGGSSQASRLSSVAVSQGLKGSYHLRYFTKNTGNADGSTKDGAGPFTVGGKIVDKWIHDDMELRIVGALAAKEQPLLTHP
;
A
#
# COMPACT_ATOMS: atom_id res chain seq x y z
N MET A 1 -58.50 -93.80 -24.50
CA MET A 1 -59.02 -92.88 -25.54
C MET A 1 -58.18 -91.60 -25.53
N LYS A 2 -57.57 -91.24 -26.68
CA LYS A 2 -57.02 -89.91 -27.11
C LYS A 2 -55.99 -89.21 -26.18
N LYS A 3 -54.89 -88.58 -26.60
CA LYS A 3 -54.17 -88.37 -27.88
C LYS A 3 -52.76 -87.83 -27.50
N ARG A 4 -51.86 -87.88 -28.47
CA ARG A 4 -50.38 -87.73 -28.45
C ARG A 4 -49.82 -86.33 -28.15
N SER A 5 -48.48 -86.32 -27.92
CA SER A 5 -47.44 -85.38 -28.39
C SER A 5 -46.93 -84.31 -27.39
N VAL A 6 -45.66 -83.87 -27.31
CA VAL A 6 -44.31 -84.31 -27.74
C VAL A 6 -43.30 -83.20 -27.28
N ILE A 7 -42.06 -83.57 -26.88
CA ILE A 7 -40.76 -82.81 -26.93
C ILE A 7 -40.69 -81.54 -26.01
N THR A 8 -39.60 -81.06 -25.35
CA THR A 8 -38.14 -81.06 -25.55
C THR A 8 -37.43 -80.64 -24.27
N ALA A 9 -36.25 -81.20 -23.98
CA ALA A 9 -35.33 -80.77 -22.94
C ALA A 9 -34.46 -79.59 -23.42
N PHE A 10 -34.28 -78.58 -22.59
CA PHE A 10 -33.27 -77.53 -22.78
C PHE A 10 -32.23 -77.60 -21.66
N THR A 11 -31.01 -77.93 -22.04
CA THR A 11 -29.78 -77.83 -21.24
C THR A 11 -29.19 -76.44 -21.49
N THR A 12 -29.02 -75.62 -20.45
CA THR A 12 -28.34 -74.32 -20.57
C THR A 12 -26.94 -74.44 -19.96
N ALA A 13 -25.93 -74.35 -20.83
CA ALA A 13 -24.53 -74.27 -20.46
C ALA A 13 -24.16 -72.84 -20.05
N ILE A 14 -23.34 -72.73 -19.01
CA ILE A 14 -22.76 -71.49 -18.47
C ILE A 14 -21.54 -71.12 -19.33
N THR A 15 -21.54 -69.92 -19.90
CA THR A 15 -20.37 -69.35 -20.59
C THR A 15 -19.86 -68.17 -19.78
N LEU A 16 -18.69 -68.31 -19.15
CA LEU A 16 -17.91 -67.19 -18.60
C LEU A 16 -17.30 -66.41 -19.77
N ILE A 17 -17.65 -65.13 -19.90
CA ILE A 17 -16.94 -64.18 -20.77
C ILE A 17 -16.12 -63.27 -19.86
N ALA A 18 -14.80 -63.40 -19.92
CA ALA A 18 -13.87 -62.48 -19.28
C ALA A 18 -13.79 -61.19 -20.09
N SER A 19 -14.34 -60.09 -19.57
CA SER A 19 -14.20 -58.76 -20.16
C SER A 19 -12.82 -58.19 -19.86
N THR A 20 -11.96 -58.11 -20.88
CA THR A 20 -10.73 -57.32 -20.86
C THR A 20 -11.08 -55.84 -20.95
N ILE A 21 -10.99 -55.12 -19.83
CA ILE A 21 -11.10 -53.66 -19.79
C ILE A 21 -9.78 -53.10 -20.35
N PRO A 22 -9.77 -52.32 -21.44
CA PRO A 22 -8.56 -51.63 -21.87
C PRO A 22 -8.18 -50.59 -20.82
N ALA A 23 -6.93 -50.62 -20.38
CA ALA A 23 -6.35 -49.58 -19.54
C ALA A 23 -6.47 -48.24 -20.29
N MET A 24 -7.38 -47.37 -19.85
CA MET A 24 -7.38 -45.98 -20.29
C MET A 24 -6.05 -45.38 -19.87
N ALA A 25 -5.33 -44.84 -20.85
CA ALA A 25 -4.21 -43.96 -20.60
C ALA A 25 -4.65 -42.87 -19.62
N THR A 26 -3.92 -42.74 -18.51
CA THR A 26 -3.97 -41.58 -17.64
C THR A 26 -3.75 -40.33 -18.49
N GLU A 27 -4.75 -39.45 -18.55
CA GLU A 27 -4.59 -38.09 -19.05
C GLU A 27 -3.44 -37.39 -18.29
N PRO A 28 -2.66 -36.52 -18.95
CA PRO A 28 -1.68 -35.72 -18.24
C PRO A 28 -2.40 -34.88 -17.19
N SER A 29 -1.99 -35.04 -15.93
CA SER A 29 -2.39 -34.20 -14.80
C SER A 29 -2.33 -32.73 -15.21
N THR A 30 -3.49 -32.08 -15.35
CA THR A 30 -3.63 -30.63 -15.45
C THR A 30 -3.35 -29.98 -14.09
N ALA A 31 -2.15 -30.22 -13.55
CA ALA A 31 -1.63 -29.36 -12.52
C ALA A 31 -1.51 -27.95 -13.14
N PRO A 32 -1.93 -26.88 -12.43
CA PRO A 32 -1.63 -25.53 -12.87
C PRO A 32 -0.12 -25.44 -13.11
N SER A 33 0.30 -25.00 -14.30
CA SER A 33 1.71 -24.72 -14.55
C SER A 33 2.11 -23.57 -13.62
N CYS A 34 2.79 -23.87 -12.53
CA CYS A 34 3.24 -22.85 -11.59
C CYS A 34 4.23 -21.91 -12.27
N PRO A 35 4.05 -20.58 -12.15
CA PRO A 35 5.01 -19.63 -12.67
C PRO A 35 6.30 -19.70 -11.83
N ALA A 36 7.41 -19.30 -12.44
CA ALA A 36 8.67 -19.15 -11.74
C ALA A 36 8.65 -17.92 -10.82
N VAL A 37 8.01 -16.83 -11.26
CA VAL A 37 7.96 -15.55 -10.54
C VAL A 37 6.51 -15.06 -10.43
N HIS A 38 6.15 -14.56 -9.26
CA HIS A 38 4.88 -13.91 -8.99
C HIS A 38 5.08 -12.46 -8.52
N ILE A 39 4.55 -11.50 -9.26
CA ILE A 39 4.67 -10.06 -8.97
C ILE A 39 3.46 -9.61 -8.15
N VAL A 40 3.71 -9.00 -7.00
CA VAL A 40 2.67 -8.48 -6.09
C VAL A 40 2.75 -6.96 -6.07
N VAL A 41 1.66 -6.28 -6.45
CA VAL A 41 1.60 -4.82 -6.55
C VAL A 41 0.58 -4.25 -5.57
N ALA A 42 0.97 -3.18 -4.85
CA ALA A 42 0.07 -2.39 -4.02
C ALA A 42 0.11 -0.92 -4.41
N SER A 43 -1.02 -0.40 -4.89
CA SER A 43 -1.15 0.99 -5.34
C SER A 43 -1.32 1.97 -4.16
N GLY A 44 -1.17 3.26 -4.47
CA GLY A 44 -1.27 4.34 -3.48
C GLY A 44 -2.66 4.52 -2.90
N ALA A 45 -2.78 5.50 -2.01
CA ALA A 45 -4.08 5.87 -1.47
C ALA A 45 -5.02 6.32 -2.59
N HIS A 46 -6.26 5.85 -2.53
CA HIS A 46 -7.35 6.10 -3.48
C HIS A 46 -7.14 5.50 -4.88
N GLU A 47 -6.10 4.67 -5.05
CA GLU A 47 -5.79 3.99 -6.31
C GLU A 47 -6.37 2.56 -6.37
N SER A 48 -6.89 2.01 -5.26
CA SER A 48 -7.47 0.65 -5.17
C SER A 48 -8.78 0.64 -4.38
N THR A 49 -9.60 -0.39 -4.55
CA THR A 49 -10.75 -0.66 -3.68
C THR A 49 -10.88 -2.14 -3.35
N THR A 50 -11.63 -2.47 -2.30
CA THR A 50 -11.94 -3.87 -1.94
C THR A 50 -12.78 -4.60 -2.99
N ALA A 51 -13.36 -3.89 -3.96
CA ALA A 51 -14.15 -4.46 -5.05
C ALA A 51 -13.35 -4.63 -6.35
N ASP A 52 -12.10 -4.14 -6.41
CA ASP A 52 -11.25 -4.32 -7.57
C ASP A 52 -10.93 -5.80 -7.80
N SER A 53 -10.81 -6.19 -9.08
CA SER A 53 -10.35 -7.53 -9.44
C SER A 53 -8.84 -7.60 -9.26
N PRO A 54 -8.31 -8.54 -8.47
CA PRO A 54 -6.87 -8.66 -8.28
C PRO A 54 -6.10 -9.11 -9.53
N GLN A 55 -6.79 -9.64 -10.54
CA GLN A 55 -6.21 -10.05 -11.82
C GLN A 55 -6.22 -8.92 -12.86
N ASP A 56 -6.92 -7.82 -12.58
CA ASP A 56 -6.86 -6.61 -13.39
C ASP A 56 -5.64 -5.79 -12.93
N ILE A 57 -4.47 -6.13 -13.50
CA ILE A 57 -3.18 -5.55 -13.11
C ILE A 57 -3.12 -4.14 -13.68
N ARG A 58 -3.45 -3.14 -12.86
CA ARG A 58 -3.42 -1.73 -13.25
C ARG A 58 -2.09 -1.04 -12.94
N GLY A 59 -1.27 -1.64 -12.08
CA GLY A 59 -0.04 -1.04 -11.59
C GLY A 59 -0.34 0.12 -10.63
N PHE A 60 0.49 1.15 -10.68
CA PHE A 60 0.23 2.41 -9.97
C PHE A 60 -0.64 3.31 -10.85
N ALA A 61 -1.40 4.26 -10.26
CA ALA A 61 -2.28 5.14 -11.03
C ALA A 61 -1.54 6.00 -12.07
N HIS A 62 -0.21 6.12 -11.93
CA HIS A 62 0.66 6.88 -12.79
C HIS A 62 1.83 6.00 -13.26
N GLY A 63 2.27 6.22 -14.50
CA GLY A 63 3.50 5.63 -15.04
C GLY A 63 3.30 4.34 -15.82
N VAL A 64 4.39 3.60 -15.95
CA VAL A 64 4.47 2.31 -16.64
C VAL A 64 3.85 1.21 -15.79
N ASN A 65 3.06 0.33 -16.41
CA ASN A 65 2.49 -0.84 -15.75
C ASN A 65 3.46 -2.02 -15.85
N PHE A 66 4.59 -1.91 -15.14
CA PHE A 66 5.69 -2.87 -15.21
C PHE A 66 5.25 -4.31 -14.94
N ALA A 67 4.28 -4.52 -14.05
CA ALA A 67 3.83 -5.86 -13.70
C ALA A 67 3.05 -6.53 -14.83
N ALA A 68 2.16 -5.79 -15.51
CA ALA A 68 1.46 -6.31 -16.68
C ALA A 68 2.41 -6.50 -17.87
N GLU A 69 3.31 -5.54 -18.13
CA GLU A 69 4.29 -5.64 -19.22
C GLU A 69 5.21 -6.86 -19.06
N LEU A 70 5.72 -7.12 -17.85
CA LEU A 70 6.56 -8.29 -17.57
C LEU A 70 5.77 -9.59 -17.59
N GLN A 71 4.52 -9.60 -17.15
CA GLN A 71 3.64 -10.76 -17.30
C GLN A 71 3.42 -11.10 -18.79
N ASP A 72 3.18 -10.09 -19.64
CA ASP A 72 2.96 -10.27 -21.07
C ASP A 72 4.24 -10.69 -21.82
N ALA A 73 5.41 -10.20 -21.38
CA ALA A 73 6.70 -10.59 -21.93
C ALA A 73 7.10 -12.04 -21.57
N TYR A 74 6.69 -12.52 -20.40
CA TYR A 74 7.06 -13.85 -19.87
C TYR A 74 5.82 -14.69 -19.45
N PRO A 75 4.82 -14.92 -20.33
CA PRO A 75 3.48 -15.38 -19.95
C PRO A 75 3.42 -16.82 -19.41
N ARG A 76 4.48 -17.61 -19.57
CA ARG A 76 4.59 -18.98 -19.02
C ARG A 76 5.29 -19.03 -17.66
N SER A 77 5.98 -17.95 -17.29
CA SER A 77 6.93 -17.96 -16.17
C SER A 77 6.67 -16.85 -15.16
N VAL A 78 5.93 -15.81 -15.54
CA VAL A 78 5.58 -14.68 -14.69
C VAL A 78 4.07 -14.57 -14.61
N THR A 79 3.56 -14.36 -13.40
CA THR A 79 2.20 -13.88 -13.17
C THR A 79 2.24 -12.67 -12.25
N ALA A 80 1.19 -11.87 -12.25
CA ALA A 80 1.05 -10.69 -11.41
C ALA A 80 -0.26 -10.73 -10.62
N TRP A 81 -0.29 -10.01 -9.50
CA TRP A 81 -1.44 -9.84 -8.65
C TRP A 81 -1.45 -8.41 -8.08
N GLN A 82 -2.60 -7.76 -8.21
CA GLN A 82 -2.83 -6.40 -7.74
C GLN A 82 -3.65 -6.45 -6.45
N LEU A 83 -3.19 -5.80 -5.39
CA LEU A 83 -3.88 -5.75 -4.10
C LEU A 83 -5.22 -4.99 -4.19
N PRO A 84 -6.37 -5.66 -3.96
CA PRO A 84 -7.66 -5.00 -3.80
C PRO A 84 -7.91 -4.70 -2.31
N TYR A 85 -7.67 -3.46 -1.89
CA TYR A 85 -7.80 -3.04 -0.49
C TYR A 85 -8.47 -1.67 -0.39
N ALA A 86 -8.86 -1.24 0.82
CA ALA A 86 -9.53 0.05 0.97
C ALA A 86 -8.75 1.22 0.37
N SER A 87 -7.42 1.24 0.53
CA SER A 87 -6.53 2.32 0.07
C SER A 87 -6.92 3.72 0.57
N THR A 88 -7.39 3.84 1.80
CA THR A 88 -7.92 5.09 2.35
C THR A 88 -6.99 5.69 3.39
N VAL A 89 -7.01 7.01 3.51
CA VAL A 89 -6.22 7.75 4.51
C VAL A 89 -7.09 8.25 5.66
N THR A 90 -8.20 8.93 5.34
CA THR A 90 -9.16 9.51 6.28
C THR A 90 -10.53 9.67 5.61
N VAL A 91 -11.61 9.82 6.36
CA VAL A 91 -12.95 10.19 5.86
C VAL A 91 -12.88 11.53 5.13
N LEU A 92 -12.22 12.55 5.69
CA LEU A 92 -12.11 13.85 5.02
C LEU A 92 -11.27 13.77 3.73
N GLY A 93 -10.12 13.09 3.80
CA GLY A 93 -9.23 12.93 2.63
C GLY A 93 -9.91 12.17 1.49
N SER A 94 -10.79 11.22 1.83
CA SER A 94 -11.51 10.42 0.85
C SER A 94 -12.81 11.06 0.35
N ALA A 95 -13.48 11.89 1.16
CA ALA A 95 -14.65 12.66 0.74
C ALA A 95 -14.30 13.83 -0.21
N LEU A 96 -13.03 14.25 -0.25
CA LEU A 96 -12.50 15.26 -1.17
C LEU A 96 -11.85 14.63 -2.42
N ASP A 97 -12.02 13.32 -2.62
CA ASP A 97 -11.61 12.64 -3.84
C ASP A 97 -12.78 12.56 -4.84
N ASN A 98 -12.49 12.72 -6.12
CA ASN A 98 -13.47 12.75 -7.20
C ASN A 98 -13.72 11.36 -7.82
N ARG A 99 -13.17 10.29 -7.24
CA ARG A 99 -13.35 8.92 -7.76
C ARG A 99 -14.77 8.44 -7.49
N ALA A 100 -15.47 8.03 -8.55
CA ALA A 100 -16.76 7.35 -8.45
C ALA A 100 -16.54 5.95 -7.85
N LEU A 101 -16.95 5.79 -6.60
CA LEU A 101 -16.81 4.55 -5.85
C LEU A 101 -18.17 3.86 -5.73
N THR A 102 -18.20 2.53 -5.76
CA THR A 102 -19.46 1.76 -5.82
C THR A 102 -19.90 1.32 -4.43
N GLU A 103 -21.18 0.93 -4.26
CA GLU A 103 -21.71 0.39 -2.99
C GLU A 103 -20.98 -0.87 -2.48
N ARG A 104 -20.10 -1.48 -3.29
CA ARG A 104 -19.29 -2.65 -2.92
C ARG A 104 -18.01 -2.33 -2.15
N ASP A 105 -17.69 -1.06 -1.99
CA ASP A 105 -16.47 -0.65 -1.30
C ASP A 105 -16.71 -0.43 0.20
N LYS A 106 -15.97 -1.17 1.04
CA LYS A 106 -16.11 -1.11 2.50
C LYS A 106 -15.53 0.19 3.10
N GLY A 107 -16.38 1.20 3.27
CA GLY A 107 -16.12 2.36 4.14
C GLY A 107 -14.85 3.17 3.84
N TYR A 108 -14.57 4.16 4.70
CA TYR A 108 -13.32 4.91 4.67
C TYR A 108 -12.51 4.56 5.91
N LEU A 109 -11.63 3.56 5.80
CA LEU A 109 -10.76 3.20 6.91
C LEU A 109 -9.76 4.33 7.22
N PRO A 110 -9.44 4.58 8.50
CA PRO A 110 -8.26 5.36 8.85
C PRO A 110 -7.01 4.76 8.20
N TYR A 111 -5.99 5.58 7.95
CA TYR A 111 -4.75 5.17 7.29
C TYR A 111 -4.15 3.89 7.90
N GLY A 112 -4.01 3.84 9.23
CA GLY A 112 -3.46 2.68 9.94
C GLY A 112 -4.26 1.40 9.71
N ALA A 113 -5.59 1.47 9.81
CA ALA A 113 -6.49 0.37 9.51
C ALA A 113 -6.45 -0.07 8.04
N SER A 114 -6.45 0.87 7.09
CA SER A 114 -6.36 0.57 5.66
C SER A 114 -5.04 -0.13 5.31
N ARG A 115 -3.93 0.39 5.85
CA ARG A 115 -2.61 -0.25 5.73
C ARG A 115 -2.61 -1.65 6.34
N ALA A 116 -3.14 -1.83 7.56
CA ALA A 116 -3.18 -3.12 8.22
C ALA A 116 -4.02 -4.15 7.45
N GLU A 117 -5.15 -3.73 6.87
CA GLU A 117 -5.93 -4.56 5.95
C GLU A 117 -5.10 -4.98 4.73
N GLY A 118 -4.41 -4.04 4.09
CA GLY A 118 -3.54 -4.31 2.96
C GLY A 118 -2.43 -5.32 3.27
N VAL A 119 -1.75 -5.17 4.42
CA VAL A 119 -0.70 -6.11 4.88
C VAL A 119 -1.29 -7.51 5.08
N ARG A 120 -2.45 -7.60 5.74
CA ARG A 120 -3.14 -8.87 6.00
C ARG A 120 -3.53 -9.57 4.69
N LEU A 121 -4.10 -8.83 3.73
CA LEU A 121 -4.52 -9.38 2.43
C LEU A 121 -3.32 -9.81 1.59
N THR A 122 -2.26 -9.01 1.55
CA THR A 122 -1.03 -9.33 0.81
C THR A 122 -0.36 -10.58 1.39
N SER A 123 -0.18 -10.63 2.72
CA SER A 123 0.42 -11.78 3.41
C SER A 123 -0.41 -13.05 3.19
N LYS A 124 -1.74 -12.94 3.27
CA LYS A 124 -2.64 -14.06 3.00
C LYS A 124 -2.49 -14.57 1.57
N HIS A 125 -2.52 -13.68 0.58
CA HIS A 125 -2.38 -14.04 -0.83
C HIS A 125 -1.05 -14.76 -1.10
N MET A 126 0.07 -14.23 -0.59
CA MET A 126 1.37 -14.86 -0.77
C MET A 126 1.45 -16.26 -0.12
N ALA A 127 0.87 -16.42 1.07
CA ALA A 127 0.80 -17.71 1.75
C ALA A 127 -0.07 -18.73 0.97
N GLU A 128 -1.20 -18.29 0.44
CA GLU A 128 -2.08 -19.13 -0.41
C GLU A 128 -1.41 -19.48 -1.74
N PHE A 129 -0.63 -18.55 -2.31
CA PHE A 129 0.08 -18.73 -3.57
C PHE A 129 1.25 -19.71 -3.41
N VAL A 130 2.09 -19.55 -2.40
CA VAL A 130 3.23 -20.46 -2.17
C VAL A 130 2.78 -21.87 -1.77
N ALA A 131 1.62 -22.02 -1.14
CA ALA A 131 1.02 -23.32 -0.87
C ALA A 131 0.63 -24.07 -2.17
N GLN A 132 0.28 -23.33 -3.23
CA GLN A 132 -0.03 -23.88 -4.54
C GLN A 132 1.22 -24.05 -5.40
N CYS A 133 2.17 -23.11 -5.30
CA CYS A 133 3.40 -23.05 -6.08
C CYS A 133 4.62 -22.86 -5.16
N PRO A 134 5.13 -23.92 -4.51
CA PRO A 134 6.19 -23.83 -3.49
C PRO A 134 7.53 -23.32 -4.01
N GLU A 135 7.80 -23.47 -5.30
CA GLU A 135 9.03 -23.02 -5.96
C GLU A 135 8.92 -21.64 -6.61
N ALA A 136 7.77 -20.98 -6.48
CA ALA A 136 7.60 -19.64 -7.01
C ALA A 136 8.35 -18.63 -6.16
N GLN A 137 9.03 -17.70 -6.83
CA GLN A 137 9.67 -16.57 -6.19
C GLN A 137 8.80 -15.31 -6.36
N PHE A 138 9.00 -14.31 -5.51
CA PHE A 138 8.17 -13.12 -5.45
C PHE A 138 8.97 -11.87 -5.78
N ILE A 139 8.35 -10.97 -6.54
CA ILE A 139 8.74 -9.57 -6.64
C ILE A 139 7.61 -8.74 -6.06
N LEU A 140 7.93 -7.74 -5.24
CA LEU A 140 6.93 -6.89 -4.61
C LEU A 140 7.15 -5.42 -4.98
N ALA A 141 6.09 -4.69 -5.27
CA ALA A 141 6.17 -3.26 -5.58
C ALA A 141 5.03 -2.49 -4.94
N GLY A 142 5.36 -1.37 -4.29
CA GLY A 142 4.36 -0.51 -3.69
C GLY A 142 4.68 0.96 -3.88
N TYR A 143 3.64 1.78 -3.97
CA TYR A 143 3.72 3.24 -4.04
C TYR A 143 2.94 3.89 -2.90
N SER A 144 3.51 4.91 -2.25
CA SER A 144 2.87 5.69 -1.18
C SER A 144 2.30 4.78 -0.07
N GLN A 145 0.98 4.78 0.18
CA GLN A 145 0.37 3.84 1.13
C GLN A 145 0.63 2.37 0.77
N GLY A 146 0.61 2.02 -0.51
CA GLY A 146 0.97 0.70 -0.99
C GLY A 146 2.44 0.33 -0.72
N ALA A 147 3.35 1.31 -0.75
CA ALA A 147 4.75 1.09 -0.34
C ALA A 147 4.85 0.77 1.15
N SER A 148 4.03 1.41 1.99
CA SER A 148 3.93 1.02 3.39
C SER A 148 3.44 -0.42 3.53
N VAL A 149 2.32 -0.78 2.88
CA VAL A 149 1.77 -2.14 2.88
C VAL A 149 2.81 -3.19 2.47
N ILE A 150 3.52 -2.95 1.36
CA ILE A 150 4.51 -3.89 0.84
C ILE A 150 5.72 -3.99 1.78
N GLY A 151 6.27 -2.86 2.24
CA GLY A 151 7.40 -2.88 3.15
C GLY A 151 7.07 -3.56 4.48
N ASP A 152 5.85 -3.44 4.98
CA ASP A 152 5.45 -4.14 6.21
C ASP A 152 5.21 -5.64 6.01
N THR A 153 4.72 -6.02 4.83
CA THR A 153 4.63 -7.42 4.42
C THR A 153 6.03 -8.03 4.32
N VAL A 154 6.99 -7.34 3.69
CA VAL A 154 8.38 -7.80 3.60
C VAL A 154 9.04 -7.87 4.98
N ALA A 155 8.82 -6.90 5.86
CA ALA A 155 9.28 -6.97 7.25
C ALA A 155 8.65 -8.17 8.00
N ALA A 156 7.38 -8.50 7.74
CA ALA A 156 6.72 -9.68 8.29
C ALA A 156 7.32 -11.00 7.78
N ILE A 157 7.71 -11.06 6.50
CA ILE A 157 8.45 -12.19 5.91
C ILE A 157 9.82 -12.32 6.57
N GLY A 158 10.53 -11.21 6.79
CA GLY A 158 11.83 -11.19 7.46
C GLY A 158 11.78 -11.71 8.91
N ARG A 159 10.62 -11.58 9.57
CA ARG A 159 10.34 -12.16 10.91
C ARG A 159 9.80 -13.59 10.86
N GLY A 160 9.61 -14.19 9.68
CA GLY A 160 9.03 -15.53 9.52
C GLY A 160 7.54 -15.62 9.87
N THR A 161 6.80 -14.52 9.76
CA THR A 161 5.37 -14.47 10.15
C THR A 161 4.38 -14.64 8.99
N VAL A 162 4.88 -14.67 7.75
CA VAL A 162 4.07 -15.01 6.56
C VAL A 162 4.29 -16.50 6.26
N GLN A 163 3.23 -17.30 6.38
CA GLN A 163 3.31 -18.75 6.28
C GLN A 163 3.81 -19.20 4.90
N GLY A 164 4.83 -20.07 4.89
CA GLY A 164 5.36 -20.69 3.66
C GLY A 164 6.26 -19.79 2.81
N VAL A 165 6.27 -18.47 3.06
CA VAL A 165 7.08 -17.51 2.29
C VAL A 165 8.41 -17.30 2.99
N SER A 166 9.50 -17.74 2.36
CA SER A 166 10.86 -17.57 2.90
C SER A 166 11.50 -16.26 2.44
N VAL A 167 12.50 -15.79 3.19
CA VAL A 167 13.33 -14.64 2.80
C VAL A 167 13.98 -14.87 1.42
N ASP A 168 14.41 -16.09 1.12
CA ASP A 168 15.05 -16.46 -0.16
C ASP A 168 14.09 -16.48 -1.35
N SER A 169 12.78 -16.60 -1.09
CA SER A 169 11.77 -16.52 -2.13
C SER A 169 11.56 -15.10 -2.67
N ILE A 170 12.05 -14.06 -1.98
CA ILE A 170 11.92 -12.67 -2.45
C ILE A 170 13.06 -12.35 -3.42
N LEU A 171 12.77 -12.04 -4.68
CA LEU A 171 13.77 -11.63 -5.67
C LEU A 171 14.09 -10.14 -5.59
N GLY A 172 13.09 -9.32 -5.31
CA GLY A 172 13.20 -7.86 -5.26
C GLY A 172 11.96 -7.20 -4.68
N THR A 173 12.15 -6.06 -4.05
CA THR A 173 11.10 -5.22 -3.44
C THR A 173 11.38 -3.77 -3.78
N TYR A 174 10.37 -3.06 -4.29
CA TYR A 174 10.48 -1.68 -4.73
C TYR A 174 9.46 -0.81 -3.98
N LEU A 175 9.97 0.12 -3.18
CA LEU A 175 9.19 0.97 -2.28
C LEU A 175 9.28 2.43 -2.74
N LEU A 176 8.30 2.90 -3.51
CA LEU A 176 8.27 4.28 -3.99
C LEU A 176 7.51 5.17 -3.01
N ALA A 177 8.12 6.28 -2.62
CA ALA A 177 7.53 7.26 -1.71
C ALA A 177 7.01 6.67 -0.39
N ASP A 178 7.74 5.70 0.19
CA ASP A 178 7.31 4.95 1.38
C ASP A 178 7.21 5.80 2.65
N PRO A 179 6.00 5.97 3.23
CA PRO A 179 5.83 6.61 4.52
C PRO A 179 6.58 5.95 5.69
N GLY A 180 6.89 4.65 5.57
CA GLY A 180 7.61 3.87 6.58
C GLY A 180 9.14 3.83 6.40
N ARG A 181 9.70 4.64 5.48
CA ARG A 181 11.14 4.68 5.17
C ARG A 181 11.95 5.08 6.41
N SER A 182 13.12 4.46 6.60
CA SER A 182 14.09 4.91 7.60
C SER A 182 15.19 5.77 7.02
N ARG A 183 15.73 6.68 7.84
CA ARG A 183 16.90 7.49 7.53
C ARG A 183 18.05 6.66 6.94
N ALA A 184 18.71 7.25 5.95
CA ALA A 184 19.90 6.67 5.34
C ALA A 184 21.09 6.69 6.32
N THR A 185 21.90 5.64 6.27
CA THR A 185 23.24 5.59 6.87
C THR A 185 24.28 6.12 5.87
N LYS A 186 25.56 5.97 6.20
CA LYS A 186 26.68 6.30 5.29
C LYS A 186 27.19 5.08 4.51
N GLU A 187 26.58 3.92 4.69
CA GLU A 187 26.98 2.70 3.97
C GLU A 187 26.48 2.77 2.52
N GLU A 188 27.41 2.83 1.58
CA GLU A 188 27.12 2.73 0.16
C GLU A 188 26.95 1.27 -0.26
N VAL A 189 25.95 1.01 -1.11
CA VAL A 189 25.68 -0.30 -1.71
C VAL A 189 25.62 -0.15 -3.21
N LEU A 190 26.30 -1.04 -3.94
CA LEU A 190 26.21 -1.13 -5.40
C LEU A 190 25.10 -2.11 -5.79
N LEU A 191 24.15 -1.62 -6.58
CA LEU A 191 23.10 -2.43 -7.20
C LEU A 191 23.64 -3.16 -8.45
N GLN A 192 22.87 -4.12 -8.96
CA GLN A 192 23.28 -4.98 -10.08
C GLN A 192 23.60 -4.19 -11.35
N ASP A 193 22.89 -3.08 -11.59
CA ASP A 193 23.10 -2.20 -12.74
C ASP A 193 24.25 -1.19 -12.54
N GLY A 194 24.95 -1.26 -11.39
CA GLY A 194 26.03 -0.35 -11.01
C GLY A 194 25.56 0.93 -10.30
N THR A 195 24.25 1.12 -10.10
CA THR A 195 23.72 2.25 -9.35
C THR A 195 24.19 2.20 -7.89
N ARG A 196 24.65 3.34 -7.38
CA ARG A 196 25.07 3.50 -5.97
C ARG A 196 23.89 3.96 -5.12
N GLY A 197 23.48 3.15 -4.17
CA GLY A 197 22.49 3.48 -3.15
C GLY A 197 23.09 3.61 -1.76
N LEU A 198 22.29 4.07 -0.81
CA LEU A 198 22.65 4.16 0.61
C LEU A 198 21.81 3.21 1.45
N ARG A 199 22.42 2.40 2.32
CA ARG A 199 21.67 1.56 3.24
C ARG A 199 21.00 2.41 4.32
N SER A 200 19.74 2.14 4.64
CA SER A 200 19.05 2.77 5.78
C SER A 200 19.24 2.01 7.09
N ALA A 201 18.79 2.58 8.22
CA ALA A 201 18.82 1.87 9.51
C ALA A 201 17.91 0.62 9.55
N THR A 202 16.86 0.57 8.72
CA THR A 202 16.00 -0.62 8.55
C THR A 202 16.57 -1.64 7.59
N GLY A 203 17.53 -1.26 6.74
CA GLY A 203 18.28 -2.15 5.85
C GLY A 203 17.88 -2.07 4.38
N GLU A 204 16.86 -1.29 4.00
CA GLU A 204 16.59 -1.00 2.59
C GLU A 204 17.70 -0.14 1.97
N ILE A 205 17.85 -0.26 0.66
CA ILE A 205 18.74 0.56 -0.15
C ILE A 205 17.95 1.76 -0.65
N LEU A 206 18.27 2.95 -0.15
CA LEU A 206 17.79 4.20 -0.70
C LEU A 206 18.50 4.48 -2.02
N VAL A 207 17.77 4.34 -3.12
CA VAL A 207 18.25 4.64 -4.47
C VAL A 207 18.11 6.13 -4.72
N PRO A 208 19.20 6.85 -5.01
CA PRO A 208 19.13 8.29 -5.24
C PRO A 208 18.38 8.61 -6.53
N VAL A 209 17.47 9.57 -6.46
CA VAL A 209 16.93 10.25 -7.65
C VAL A 209 17.85 11.41 -8.05
N ASP A 210 17.61 12.02 -9.21
CA ASP A 210 18.42 13.09 -9.77
C ASP A 210 18.47 14.37 -8.91
N GLN A 211 17.51 14.55 -8.00
CA GLN A 211 17.52 15.63 -6.99
C GLN A 211 18.31 15.27 -5.72
N GLY A 212 18.90 14.07 -5.65
CA GLY A 212 19.65 13.56 -4.52
C GLY A 212 18.81 12.73 -3.55
N THR A 213 19.33 12.54 -2.33
CA THR A 213 18.68 11.75 -1.27
C THR A 213 18.09 12.64 -0.18
N PRO A 214 16.99 12.23 0.48
CA PRO A 214 16.53 12.85 1.72
C PRO A 214 17.66 13.06 2.74
N PRO A 215 17.60 14.13 3.56
CA PRO A 215 18.56 14.33 4.64
C PRO A 215 18.66 13.09 5.56
N ALA A 216 19.87 12.77 6.03
CA ALA A 216 20.10 11.63 6.92
C ALA A 216 19.43 11.75 8.30
N THR A 217 18.81 12.90 8.60
CA THR A 217 18.01 13.12 9.81
C THR A 217 16.51 12.99 9.56
N TYR A 218 16.09 12.61 8.35
CA TYR A 218 14.69 12.50 7.95
C TYR A 218 14.32 11.02 7.82
N ASP A 219 13.16 10.65 8.34
CA ASP A 219 12.51 9.37 8.06
C ASP A 219 11.26 9.61 7.19
N GLY A 220 10.43 8.60 6.98
CA GLY A 220 9.12 8.78 6.38
C GLY A 220 8.08 9.36 7.34
N LEU A 221 6.94 9.76 6.79
CA LEU A 221 5.83 10.42 7.47
C LEU A 221 5.27 9.58 8.63
N THR A 222 5.18 8.26 8.46
CA THR A 222 4.64 7.37 9.49
C THR A 222 5.69 6.87 10.48
N GLY A 223 6.92 7.36 10.35
CA GLY A 223 8.09 6.91 11.09
C GLY A 223 8.71 5.64 10.50
N PRO A 224 9.97 5.35 10.86
CA PRO A 224 10.65 4.16 10.36
C PRO A 224 10.05 2.88 10.93
N ARG A 225 10.15 1.79 10.18
CA ARG A 225 10.02 0.44 10.74
C ARG A 225 11.15 0.17 11.76
N SER A 226 11.04 -0.94 12.50
CA SER A 226 12.07 -1.35 13.44
C SER A 226 13.43 -1.51 12.76
N ASP A 227 14.50 -1.03 13.40
CA ASP A 227 15.87 -1.17 12.89
C ASP A 227 16.17 -2.61 12.47
N GLY A 228 16.83 -2.77 11.33
CA GLY A 228 17.13 -4.06 10.74
C GLY A 228 15.94 -4.84 10.17
N ALA A 229 14.72 -4.28 10.08
CA ALA A 229 13.54 -4.95 9.52
C ALA A 229 13.76 -5.64 8.16
N PHE A 230 14.69 -5.14 7.35
CA PHE A 230 15.04 -5.67 6.04
C PHE A 230 16.43 -6.31 5.96
N SER A 231 17.15 -6.43 7.08
CA SER A 231 18.49 -7.04 7.11
C SER A 231 18.57 -8.44 6.49
N PRO A 232 17.55 -9.32 6.61
CA PRO A 232 17.58 -10.63 5.96
C PRO A 232 17.58 -10.57 4.41
N PHE A 233 17.16 -9.46 3.81
CA PHE A 233 16.94 -9.37 2.37
C PHE A 233 18.16 -8.87 1.58
N SER A 234 19.29 -8.62 2.24
CA SER A 234 20.55 -8.17 1.62
C SER A 234 20.40 -6.89 0.79
N ASP A 235 20.36 -7.01 -0.53
CA ASP A 235 20.26 -5.94 -1.54
C ASP A 235 18.93 -5.95 -2.31
N ARG A 236 17.95 -6.68 -1.81
CA ARG A 236 16.68 -6.93 -2.51
C ARG A 236 15.57 -5.96 -2.14
N VAL A 237 15.77 -5.05 -1.19
CA VAL A 237 14.77 -4.04 -0.81
C VAL A 237 15.29 -2.66 -1.21
N MET A 238 14.67 -2.07 -2.21
CA MET A 238 15.02 -0.76 -2.77
C MET A 238 13.92 0.25 -2.47
N SER A 239 14.31 1.45 -2.05
CA SER A 239 13.41 2.56 -1.76
C SER A 239 13.77 3.80 -2.57
N PHE A 240 12.76 4.46 -3.12
CA PHE A 240 12.89 5.66 -3.94
C PHE A 240 12.15 6.79 -3.24
N CYS A 241 12.85 7.89 -2.98
CA CYS A 241 12.28 9.02 -2.27
C CYS A 241 12.93 10.32 -2.71
N HIS A 242 12.11 11.25 -3.19
CA HIS A 242 12.55 12.61 -3.46
C HIS A 242 12.82 13.36 -2.13
N PRO A 243 13.89 14.18 -2.01
CA PRO A 243 14.24 14.84 -0.76
C PRO A 243 13.17 15.78 -0.16
N LEU A 244 12.23 16.23 -1.00
CA LEU A 244 11.12 17.11 -0.62
C LEU A 244 9.74 16.43 -0.69
N ASP A 245 9.68 15.11 -0.88
CA ASP A 245 8.41 14.40 -0.82
C ASP A 245 7.99 14.19 0.65
N PRO A 246 6.92 14.84 1.13
CA PRO A 246 6.53 14.76 2.53
C PRO A 246 6.03 13.37 2.94
N ALA A 247 5.73 12.46 2.01
CA ALA A 247 5.41 11.08 2.36
C ALA A 247 6.63 10.38 2.95
N CYS A 248 7.79 10.47 2.31
CA CYS A 248 8.95 9.65 2.62
C CYS A 248 10.16 10.45 3.13
N ALA A 249 10.13 11.78 3.06
CA ALA A 249 11.17 12.69 3.53
C ALA A 249 10.60 13.72 4.51
N THR A 250 10.27 13.25 5.72
CA THR A 250 9.78 14.10 6.81
C THR A 250 10.82 14.28 7.89
N ALA A 251 11.01 15.52 8.34
CA ALA A 251 11.86 15.84 9.47
C ALA A 251 11.39 15.08 10.74
N THR A 252 12.31 14.33 11.34
CA THR A 252 11.97 13.46 12.46
C THR A 252 11.50 14.28 13.66
N ASN A 253 10.50 13.74 14.38
CA ASN A 253 9.92 14.31 15.59
C ASN A 253 9.21 15.67 15.41
N ARG A 254 8.97 16.11 14.17
CA ARG A 254 8.17 17.31 13.85
C ARG A 254 6.69 16.99 13.75
N LEU A 255 5.86 18.03 13.80
CA LEU A 255 4.40 17.91 13.77
C LEU A 255 3.88 17.00 12.64
N PRO A 256 4.36 17.11 11.38
CA PRO A 256 3.90 16.22 10.30
C PRO A 256 4.17 14.74 10.59
N GLN A 257 5.38 14.40 11.08
CA GLN A 257 5.72 13.01 11.38
C GLN A 257 4.94 12.48 12.58
N ARG A 258 4.75 13.29 13.63
CA ARG A 258 3.94 12.87 14.80
C ARG A 258 2.50 12.60 14.43
N LEU A 259 1.95 13.42 13.53
CA LEU A 259 0.61 13.20 13.00
C LEU A 259 0.58 11.92 12.16
N GLY A 260 1.55 11.73 11.25
CA GLY A 260 1.66 10.51 10.44
C GLY A 260 1.79 9.23 11.28
N GLN A 261 2.64 9.24 12.31
CA GLN A 261 2.77 8.14 13.29
C GLN A 261 1.46 7.85 14.01
N THR A 262 0.74 8.89 14.43
CA THR A 262 -0.56 8.73 15.10
C THR A 262 -1.59 8.14 14.17
N LEU A 263 -1.67 8.62 12.92
CA LEU A 263 -2.57 8.07 11.89
C LEU A 263 -2.20 6.63 11.52
N ASN A 264 -0.92 6.27 11.55
CA ASN A 264 -0.43 4.92 11.31
C ASN A 264 -0.82 3.92 12.39
N GLN A 265 -0.88 4.37 13.65
CA GLN A 265 -1.31 3.55 14.79
C GLN A 265 -2.83 3.50 14.95
N TRP A 266 -3.56 4.30 14.17
CA TRP A 266 -4.98 4.41 14.34
C TRP A 266 -5.71 3.22 13.71
N GLU A 267 -6.16 2.33 14.59
CA GLU A 267 -7.02 1.21 14.26
C GLU A 267 -8.45 1.66 13.95
N ASP A 268 -9.16 0.78 13.25
CA ASP A 268 -10.51 1.04 12.77
C ASP A 268 -11.49 1.29 13.92
N THR A 269 -12.47 2.16 13.68
CA THR A 269 -13.62 2.33 14.57
C THR A 269 -14.87 1.92 13.80
N PRO A 270 -15.90 1.35 14.44
CA PRO A 270 -17.14 0.96 13.75
C PRO A 270 -17.69 2.04 12.81
N ASP A 271 -17.57 3.32 13.18
CA ASP A 271 -18.07 4.44 12.39
C ASP A 271 -17.39 4.63 11.04
N HIS A 272 -16.10 4.31 10.89
CA HIS A 272 -15.36 4.41 9.64
C HIS A 272 -15.81 3.35 8.62
N THR A 273 -16.23 2.18 9.11
CA THR A 273 -16.79 1.12 8.27
C THR A 273 -18.25 1.37 7.86
N ILE A 274 -19.02 2.06 8.70
CA ILE A 274 -20.45 2.34 8.49
C ILE A 274 -20.65 3.61 7.67
N ALA A 275 -19.72 4.57 7.74
CA ALA A 275 -19.80 5.84 7.04
C ALA A 275 -20.01 5.65 5.52
N ALA A 276 -21.10 6.22 5.00
CA ALA A 276 -21.33 6.23 3.55
C ALA A 276 -20.48 7.31 2.87
N LYS A 277 -20.12 7.06 1.61
CA LYS A 277 -19.08 7.82 0.90
C LYS A 277 -19.41 9.29 0.68
N ASP A 278 -20.66 9.58 0.31
CA ASP A 278 -21.15 10.95 0.09
C ASP A 278 -21.78 11.55 1.34
N ALA A 279 -21.78 10.82 2.47
CA ALA A 279 -22.47 11.23 3.68
C ALA A 279 -22.06 12.65 4.09
N LEU A 280 -20.75 12.95 4.08
CA LEU A 280 -20.22 14.27 4.42
C LEU A 280 -20.63 15.38 3.45
N LEU A 281 -20.97 15.05 2.21
CA LEU A 281 -21.36 16.01 1.18
C LEU A 281 -22.88 16.21 1.09
N THR A 282 -23.67 15.45 1.86
CA THR A 282 -25.13 15.62 1.85
C THR A 282 -25.57 16.94 2.51
N PRO A 283 -26.65 17.60 2.05
CA PRO A 283 -27.13 18.86 2.63
C PRO A 283 -27.42 18.79 4.14
N LYS A 284 -27.91 17.63 4.59
CA LYS A 284 -28.18 17.39 6.02
C LYS A 284 -26.90 17.36 6.85
N VAL A 285 -25.85 16.69 6.36
CA VAL A 285 -24.56 16.65 7.07
C VAL A 285 -23.84 17.99 6.98
N LEU A 286 -23.94 18.72 5.87
CA LEU A 286 -23.43 20.10 5.79
C LEU A 286 -24.13 21.02 6.81
N SER A 287 -25.44 20.87 7.00
CA SER A 287 -26.19 21.58 8.05
C SER A 287 -25.72 21.19 9.45
N ALA A 288 -25.48 19.90 9.69
CA ALA A 288 -24.92 19.41 10.94
C ALA A 288 -23.52 19.98 11.21
N LEU A 289 -22.63 19.95 10.21
CA LEU A 289 -21.29 20.52 10.24
C LEU A 289 -21.32 22.01 10.56
N PHE A 290 -22.24 22.75 9.96
CA PHE A 290 -22.46 24.17 10.26
C PHE A 290 -22.79 24.37 11.75
N LEU A 291 -23.75 23.60 12.29
CA LEU A 291 -24.15 23.68 13.70
C LEU A 291 -23.02 23.33 14.68
N VAL A 292 -22.17 22.35 14.35
CA VAL A 292 -21.04 21.96 15.22
C VAL A 292 -19.79 22.81 15.01
N SER A 293 -19.68 23.57 13.93
CA SER A 293 -18.44 24.27 13.54
C SER A 293 -17.89 25.20 14.64
N LEU A 294 -18.73 26.09 15.19
CA LEU A 294 -18.33 27.04 16.22
C LEU A 294 -18.05 26.37 17.58
N PRO A 295 -18.93 25.50 18.12
CA PRO A 295 -18.63 24.76 19.35
C PRO A 295 -17.37 23.88 19.22
N LEU A 296 -17.19 23.20 18.08
CA LEU A 296 -16.00 22.38 17.82
C LEU A 296 -14.74 23.24 17.77
N LEU A 297 -14.80 24.43 17.16
CA LEU A 297 -13.70 25.38 17.16
C LEU A 297 -13.32 25.81 18.59
N ILE A 298 -14.30 26.16 19.42
CA ILE A 298 -14.07 26.55 20.81
C ILE A 298 -13.42 25.39 21.58
N LEU A 299 -14.04 24.21 21.53
CA LEU A 299 -13.57 23.01 22.23
C LEU A 299 -12.15 22.60 21.82
N THR A 300 -11.85 22.60 20.52
CA THR A 300 -10.52 22.25 20.00
C THR A 300 -9.48 23.30 20.35
N SER A 301 -9.81 24.60 20.31
CA SER A 301 -8.89 25.68 20.68
C SER A 301 -8.48 25.66 22.15
N LEU A 302 -9.40 25.27 23.03
CA LEU A 302 -9.14 25.05 24.46
C LEU A 302 -8.55 23.64 24.71
N GLY A 303 -8.59 22.77 23.70
CA GLY A 303 -8.24 21.36 23.73
C GLY A 303 -9.02 20.55 24.75
N PHE A 304 -10.33 20.84 24.84
CA PHE A 304 -11.34 20.01 25.51
C PHE A 304 -11.97 19.09 24.46
N TYR A 305 -11.39 17.90 24.27
CA TYR A 305 -11.88 16.95 23.26
C TYR A 305 -12.96 15.99 23.78
N SER A 306 -13.04 15.77 25.10
CA SER A 306 -14.01 14.86 25.72
C SER A 306 -15.49 15.16 25.39
N PRO A 307 -15.93 16.42 25.23
CA PRO A 307 -17.32 16.73 24.90
C PRO A 307 -17.70 16.55 23.42
N ILE A 308 -16.71 16.37 22.53
CA ILE A 308 -16.94 16.36 21.07
C ILE A 308 -17.90 15.23 20.64
N PRO A 309 -17.77 13.98 21.10
CA PRO A 309 -18.72 12.92 20.70
C PRO A 309 -20.18 13.26 21.04
N GLY A 310 -20.45 13.74 22.27
CA GLY A 310 -21.81 14.10 22.69
C GLY A 310 -22.40 15.29 21.93
N LEU A 311 -21.56 16.25 21.53
CA LEU A 311 -21.95 17.34 20.64
C LEU A 311 -22.41 16.81 19.26
N ILE A 312 -21.66 15.86 18.70
CA ILE A 312 -21.94 15.26 17.39
C ILE A 312 -23.23 14.44 17.44
N ASP A 313 -23.44 13.64 18.49
CA ASP A 313 -24.66 12.86 18.68
C ASP A 313 -25.90 13.76 18.78
N SER A 314 -25.77 14.88 19.51
CA SER A 314 -26.86 15.86 19.67
C SER A 314 -27.26 16.47 18.34
N VAL A 315 -26.28 16.90 17.53
CA VAL A 315 -26.56 17.52 16.22
C VAL A 315 -27.06 16.50 15.20
N SER A 316 -26.57 15.26 15.25
CA SER A 316 -27.06 14.17 14.40
C SER A 316 -28.56 13.93 14.62
N GLY A 317 -29.01 13.97 15.88
CA GLY A 317 -30.43 13.89 16.25
C GLY A 317 -31.25 15.08 15.73
N ILE A 318 -30.76 16.31 15.91
CA ILE A 318 -31.45 17.55 15.48
C ILE A 318 -31.66 17.59 13.97
N THR A 319 -30.67 17.16 13.20
CA THR A 319 -30.69 17.23 11.72
C THR A 319 -31.32 16.01 11.06
N GLY A 320 -31.72 15.00 11.84
CA GLY A 320 -32.34 13.78 11.34
C GLY A 320 -31.43 13.03 10.37
N LEU A 321 -30.15 12.87 10.75
CA LEU A 321 -29.19 12.07 10.00
C LEU A 321 -29.55 10.59 10.08
N ASN A 322 -29.35 9.87 8.98
CA ASN A 322 -29.44 8.41 9.01
C ASN A 322 -28.18 7.79 9.66
N ALA A 323 -28.15 6.46 9.78
CA ALA A 323 -27.05 5.75 10.44
C ALA A 323 -25.68 6.00 9.77
N THR A 324 -25.63 5.98 8.43
CA THR A 324 -24.38 6.16 7.68
C THR A 324 -23.89 7.60 7.70
N GLN A 325 -24.81 8.57 7.74
CA GLN A 325 -24.53 10.00 7.92
C GLN A 325 -24.00 10.31 9.31
N SER A 326 -24.64 9.76 10.34
CA SER A 326 -24.22 9.93 11.74
C SER A 326 -22.85 9.28 11.98
N ALA A 327 -22.61 8.10 11.38
CA ALA A 327 -21.31 7.45 11.42
C ALA A 327 -20.22 8.29 10.74
N ALA A 328 -20.47 8.85 9.55
CA ALA A 328 -19.51 9.72 8.88
C ALA A 328 -19.14 10.97 9.70
N LEU A 329 -20.13 11.59 10.35
CA LEU A 329 -19.89 12.76 11.19
C LEU A 329 -19.11 12.41 12.48
N ARG A 330 -19.39 11.27 13.10
CA ARG A 330 -18.63 10.75 14.26
C ARG A 330 -17.21 10.36 13.89
N ALA A 331 -17.02 9.69 12.75
CA ALA A 331 -15.71 9.36 12.22
C ALA A 331 -14.87 10.63 11.98
N LEU A 332 -15.41 11.63 11.26
CA LEU A 332 -14.74 12.93 11.09
C LEU A 332 -14.38 13.61 12.42
N ALA A 333 -15.29 13.59 13.39
CA ALA A 333 -15.03 14.19 14.71
C ALA A 333 -13.91 13.48 15.47
N SER A 334 -13.81 12.15 15.33
CA SER A 334 -12.69 11.39 15.86
C SER A 334 -11.37 11.77 15.18
N GLU A 335 -11.38 12.02 13.87
CA GLU A 335 -10.19 12.45 13.12
C GLU A 335 -9.69 13.81 13.59
N VAL A 336 -10.59 14.77 13.71
CA VAL A 336 -10.28 16.11 14.25
C VAL A 336 -9.75 16.02 15.68
N THR A 337 -10.31 15.14 16.50
CA THR A 337 -9.87 14.93 17.88
C THR A 337 -8.45 14.39 17.96
N VAL A 338 -8.13 13.38 17.14
CA VAL A 338 -6.79 12.79 17.07
C VAL A 338 -5.77 13.85 16.64
N VAL A 339 -6.05 14.56 15.55
CA VAL A 339 -5.18 15.63 15.02
C VAL A 339 -4.97 16.73 16.07
N GLY A 340 -6.05 17.20 16.70
CA GLY A 340 -5.98 18.26 17.70
C GLY A 340 -5.13 17.87 18.91
N ARG A 341 -5.24 16.62 19.39
CA ARG A 341 -4.44 16.13 20.51
C ARG A 341 -2.94 16.13 20.20
N VAL A 342 -2.56 15.72 18.99
CA VAL A 342 -1.16 15.72 18.54
C VAL A 342 -0.61 17.14 18.50
N ALA A 343 -1.35 18.08 17.88
CA ALA A 343 -0.95 19.48 17.78
C ALA A 343 -0.77 20.13 19.16
N LYS A 344 -1.73 19.95 20.08
CA LYS A 344 -1.66 20.49 21.44
C LYS A 344 -0.47 19.96 22.23
N THR A 345 -0.16 18.66 22.07
CA THR A 345 0.97 18.03 22.75
C THR A 345 2.30 18.57 22.22
N TYR A 346 2.41 18.71 20.89
CA TYR A 346 3.57 19.31 20.25
C TYR A 346 3.81 20.76 20.68
N ASP A 347 2.78 21.60 20.71
CA ASP A 347 2.90 23.01 21.14
C ASP A 347 3.38 23.13 22.59
N ARG A 348 2.88 22.27 23.49
CA ARG A 348 3.32 22.23 24.89
C ARG A 348 4.81 21.90 25.00
N GLU A 349 5.27 20.88 24.27
CA GLU A 349 6.67 20.49 24.27
C GLU A 349 7.57 21.61 23.73
N GLN A 350 7.17 22.27 22.64
CA GLN A 350 7.93 23.39 22.08
C GLN A 350 7.96 24.59 23.01
N SER A 351 6.84 24.93 23.66
CA SER A 351 6.79 26.02 24.65
C SER A 351 7.65 25.76 25.90
N SER A 352 7.93 24.49 26.21
CA SER A 352 8.79 24.09 27.34
C SER A 352 10.29 24.08 27.02
N ASN A 353 10.67 24.02 25.74
CA ASN A 353 12.06 24.04 25.28
C ASN A 353 12.54 25.48 25.03
N THR A 354 13.07 26.14 26.06
CA THR A 354 13.63 27.51 26.02
C THR A 354 15.09 27.58 25.51
N GLY A 355 15.45 26.78 24.49
CA GLY A 355 16.77 26.82 23.84
C GLY A 355 16.80 27.66 22.56
N PRO A 356 17.95 28.21 22.14
CA PRO A 356 18.03 29.04 20.93
C PRO A 356 17.65 28.25 19.68
N ALA A 357 16.73 28.82 18.88
CA ALA A 357 16.20 28.20 17.67
C ALA A 357 17.31 28.05 16.61
N ILE A 358 17.67 26.81 16.28
CA ILE A 358 18.44 26.49 15.08
C ILE A 358 17.43 26.25 13.96
N THR A 359 17.19 27.26 13.14
CA THR A 359 16.40 27.17 11.90
C THR A 359 17.32 26.91 10.71
N PRO A 360 17.43 25.67 10.19
CA PRO A 360 17.89 25.47 8.82
C PRO A 360 16.79 25.94 7.84
N PRO A 361 17.09 26.19 6.56
CA PRO A 361 16.09 26.62 5.59
C PRO A 361 15.10 25.48 5.32
N VAL A 362 13.85 25.65 5.76
CA VAL A 362 12.78 24.64 5.65
C VAL A 362 11.79 25.04 4.53
N PRO A 363 11.23 24.08 3.76
CA PRO A 363 10.19 24.36 2.77
C PRO A 363 8.93 24.99 3.38
N GLU A 364 8.13 25.61 2.52
CA GLU A 364 6.95 26.46 2.79
C GLU A 364 5.84 25.83 3.66
N VAL A 365 5.89 24.52 3.90
CA VAL A 365 4.96 23.79 4.77
C VAL A 365 5.14 24.12 6.26
N ASP A 366 6.34 24.52 6.70
CA ASP A 366 6.59 24.96 8.10
C ASP A 366 6.23 26.44 8.32
N LYS A 367 6.09 27.25 7.26
CA LYS A 367 5.64 28.66 7.40
C LYS A 367 4.19 28.79 7.86
N LEU A 368 3.39 27.73 7.71
CA LEU A 368 2.05 27.66 8.28
C LEU A 368 2.04 27.52 9.82
N SER A 369 3.17 27.18 10.44
CA SER A 369 3.30 27.04 11.90
C SER A 369 3.86 28.30 12.57
N THR A 370 4.54 29.20 11.84
CA THR A 370 5.27 30.32 12.45
C THR A 370 4.48 31.62 12.49
N ASP A 371 3.46 31.81 11.64
CA ASP A 371 2.75 33.09 11.48
C ASP A 371 1.28 33.12 11.96
N GLY A 372 0.79 32.08 12.64
CA GLY A 372 -0.61 32.05 13.08
C GLY A 372 -0.78 31.33 14.42
N GLY A 373 -1.40 32.02 15.39
CA GLY A 373 -1.68 31.46 16.72
C GLY A 373 -2.33 30.08 16.70
N SER A 374 -2.19 29.35 17.81
CA SER A 374 -2.55 27.93 18.06
C SER A 374 -3.89 27.42 17.49
N SER A 375 -4.82 28.29 17.14
CA SER A 375 -6.09 27.95 16.46
C SER A 375 -6.01 27.77 14.94
N GLN A 376 -4.93 28.23 14.26
CA GLN A 376 -4.72 28.03 12.82
C GLN A 376 -3.92 26.76 12.51
N ALA A 377 -2.98 26.37 13.38
CA ALA A 377 -2.15 25.17 13.21
C ALA A 377 -2.99 23.86 13.16
N SER A 378 -4.08 23.79 13.92
CA SER A 378 -5.02 22.65 13.89
C SER A 378 -5.97 22.65 12.68
N ARG A 379 -6.22 23.82 12.06
CA ARG A 379 -7.08 23.96 10.88
C ARG A 379 -6.41 23.48 9.60
N LEU A 380 -5.08 23.49 9.59
CA LEU A 380 -4.29 23.26 8.40
C LEU A 380 -3.62 21.89 8.38
N SER A 381 -3.42 21.19 9.50
CA SER A 381 -2.55 19.98 9.50
C SER A 381 -3.16 18.75 8.81
N SER A 382 -4.43 18.40 9.00
CA SER A 382 -5.03 17.23 8.33
C SER A 382 -5.24 17.45 6.83
N VAL A 383 -5.71 18.66 6.47
CA VAL A 383 -5.84 19.08 5.07
C VAL A 383 -4.45 19.24 4.45
N ALA A 384 -3.46 19.84 5.12
CA ALA A 384 -2.09 19.99 4.59
C ALA A 384 -1.31 18.68 4.52
N VAL A 385 -1.59 17.68 5.35
CA VAL A 385 -1.03 16.33 5.14
C VAL A 385 -1.63 15.73 3.88
N SER A 386 -2.97 15.75 3.72
CA SER A 386 -3.62 15.23 2.51
C SER A 386 -3.30 16.03 1.23
N GLN A 387 -3.15 17.35 1.31
CA GLN A 387 -2.81 18.25 0.21
C GLN A 387 -1.30 18.30 -0.07
N GLY A 388 -0.46 18.10 0.95
CA GLY A 388 0.99 17.96 0.84
C GLY A 388 1.37 16.66 0.15
N LEU A 389 0.61 15.57 0.38
CA LEU A 389 0.69 14.33 -0.38
C LEU A 389 0.16 14.46 -1.81
N LYS A 390 -0.75 15.41 -2.07
CA LYS A 390 -1.12 15.84 -3.44
C LYS A 390 -0.11 16.85 -4.04
N GLY A 391 0.97 17.14 -3.31
CA GLY A 391 2.04 18.02 -3.74
C GLY A 391 2.75 17.51 -4.98
N SER A 392 3.33 18.44 -5.73
CA SER A 392 3.93 18.18 -7.04
C SER A 392 5.04 17.12 -7.01
N TYR A 393 5.81 16.96 -5.93
CA TYR A 393 6.89 15.96 -5.88
C TYR A 393 6.38 14.52 -5.73
N HIS A 394 5.31 14.28 -4.97
CA HIS A 394 4.83 12.91 -4.68
C HIS A 394 4.42 12.15 -5.95
N LEU A 395 3.89 12.86 -6.95
CA LEU A 395 3.39 12.28 -8.20
C LEU A 395 4.41 12.23 -9.35
N ARG A 396 5.67 12.61 -9.12
CA ARG A 396 6.66 12.85 -10.19
C ARG A 396 7.69 11.72 -10.36
N TYR A 397 7.47 10.56 -9.77
CA TYR A 397 8.27 9.34 -10.04
C TYR A 397 7.94 8.69 -11.39
N PHE A 398 6.90 9.16 -12.08
CA PHE A 398 6.25 8.43 -13.16
C PHE A 398 6.26 9.18 -14.49
N THR A 399 6.31 8.42 -15.58
CA THR A 399 6.38 8.92 -16.97
C THR A 399 5.19 9.80 -17.40
N LYS A 400 4.09 9.86 -16.61
CA LYS A 400 2.80 10.46 -17.03
C LYS A 400 2.30 11.66 -16.22
N ASN A 401 3.19 12.51 -15.72
CA ASN A 401 2.83 13.81 -15.15
C ASN A 401 3.45 14.99 -15.92
N THR A 402 3.57 14.84 -17.24
CA THR A 402 4.23 15.80 -18.14
C THR A 402 3.16 16.69 -18.76
N GLY A 403 3.06 17.94 -18.30
CA GLY A 403 2.09 18.91 -18.81
C GLY A 403 2.32 19.35 -20.27
N ASN A 404 3.35 18.84 -20.94
CA ASN A 404 3.74 19.16 -22.32
C ASN A 404 3.85 17.90 -23.20
N ALA A 405 3.68 18.07 -24.51
CA ALA A 405 3.69 17.00 -25.52
C ALA A 405 5.08 16.34 -25.74
N ASP A 406 6.14 16.90 -25.16
CA ASP A 406 7.53 16.43 -25.24
C ASP A 406 7.97 15.61 -24.00
N GLY A 407 7.07 15.36 -23.05
CA GLY A 407 7.42 14.65 -21.82
C GLY A 407 8.09 15.54 -20.75
N SER A 408 8.11 16.87 -20.90
CA SER A 408 8.53 17.79 -19.85
C SER A 408 7.38 18.22 -18.94
N THR A 409 7.68 18.47 -17.66
CA THR A 409 6.79 19.24 -16.77
C THR A 409 6.93 20.72 -17.07
N LYS A 410 5.84 21.52 -16.97
CA LYS A 410 5.86 22.97 -17.24
C LYS A 410 6.88 23.76 -16.41
N ASP A 411 7.36 23.17 -15.31
CA ASP A 411 8.28 23.78 -14.35
C ASP A 411 9.64 23.03 -14.29
N GLY A 412 9.86 22.02 -15.14
CA GLY A 412 11.13 21.27 -15.23
C GLY A 412 11.45 20.34 -14.04
N ALA A 413 10.47 20.00 -13.21
CA ALA A 413 10.68 19.39 -11.90
C ALA A 413 10.26 17.91 -11.79
N GLY A 414 10.21 17.20 -12.93
CA GLY A 414 9.97 15.76 -13.07
C GLY A 414 9.72 15.38 -14.55
N PRO A 415 9.66 14.07 -14.87
CA PRO A 415 9.73 12.95 -13.94
C PRO A 415 11.13 12.71 -13.38
N PHE A 416 11.22 12.20 -12.15
CA PHE A 416 12.49 11.90 -11.48
C PHE A 416 13.20 10.74 -12.15
N THR A 417 14.52 10.77 -12.13
CA THR A 417 15.36 9.77 -12.79
C THR A 417 16.40 9.17 -11.85
N VAL A 418 16.79 7.93 -12.12
CA VAL A 418 17.94 7.24 -11.55
C VAL A 418 18.94 7.05 -12.69
N GLY A 419 20.09 7.71 -12.60
CA GLY A 419 21.10 7.65 -13.67
C GLY A 419 20.59 8.10 -15.04
N GLY A 420 19.66 9.06 -15.09
CA GLY A 420 19.05 9.57 -16.32
C GLY A 420 17.90 8.72 -16.88
N LYS A 421 17.55 7.61 -16.24
CA LYS A 421 16.38 6.78 -16.57
C LYS A 421 15.23 7.10 -15.62
N ILE A 422 14.02 7.29 -16.13
CA ILE A 422 12.83 7.55 -15.28
C ILE A 422 12.66 6.42 -14.27
N VAL A 423 12.33 6.75 -13.02
CA VAL A 423 12.24 5.80 -11.90
C VAL A 423 11.37 4.57 -12.24
N ASP A 424 10.17 4.76 -12.80
CA ASP A 424 9.30 3.64 -13.17
C ASP A 424 9.92 2.71 -14.23
N LYS A 425 10.62 3.27 -15.22
CA LYS A 425 11.39 2.50 -16.20
C LYS A 425 12.62 1.83 -15.60
N TRP A 426 13.32 2.49 -14.67
CA TRP A 426 14.45 1.89 -13.96
C TRP A 426 14.00 0.64 -13.20
N ILE A 427 12.86 0.74 -12.50
CA ILE A 427 12.27 -0.37 -11.77
C ILE A 427 11.89 -1.52 -12.71
N HIS A 428 11.25 -1.21 -13.84
CA HIS A 428 10.95 -2.22 -14.87
C HIS A 428 12.21 -2.99 -15.28
N ASP A 429 13.29 -2.27 -15.63
CA ASP A 429 14.52 -2.90 -16.12
C ASP A 429 15.23 -3.73 -15.02
N ASP A 430 15.25 -3.29 -13.76
CA ASP A 430 15.80 -4.09 -12.63
C ASP A 430 14.93 -5.33 -12.32
N MET A 431 13.60 -5.20 -12.40
CA MET A 431 12.68 -6.33 -12.27
C MET A 431 12.93 -7.38 -13.36
N GLU A 432 13.05 -6.95 -14.61
CA GLU A 432 13.34 -7.84 -15.73
C GLU A 432 14.67 -8.57 -15.52
N LEU A 433 15.72 -7.86 -15.11
CA LEU A 433 17.03 -8.46 -14.85
C LEU A 433 16.94 -9.58 -13.79
N ARG A 434 16.18 -9.34 -12.70
CA ARG A 434 15.96 -10.33 -11.64
C ARG A 434 15.13 -11.52 -12.13
N ILE A 435 14.12 -11.30 -12.96
CA ILE A 435 13.31 -12.35 -13.57
C ILE A 435 14.20 -13.23 -14.46
N VAL A 436 14.93 -12.63 -15.40
CA VAL A 436 15.83 -13.36 -16.30
C VAL A 436 16.87 -14.16 -15.52
N GLY A 437 17.45 -13.57 -14.48
CA GLY A 437 18.38 -14.28 -13.58
C GLY A 437 17.74 -15.49 -12.88
N ALA A 438 16.51 -15.34 -12.38
CA ALA A 438 15.77 -16.42 -11.74
C ALA A 438 15.43 -17.56 -12.72
N LEU A 439 15.05 -17.24 -13.96
CA LEU A 439 14.78 -18.23 -15.00
C LEU A 439 16.05 -19.00 -15.39
N ALA A 440 17.16 -18.29 -15.59
CA ALA A 440 18.44 -18.92 -15.91
C ALA A 440 18.93 -19.86 -14.80
N ALA A 441 18.71 -19.50 -13.53
CA ALA A 441 19.07 -20.35 -12.39
C ALA A 441 18.26 -21.67 -12.34
N LYS A 442 17.03 -21.68 -12.85
CA LYS A 442 16.21 -22.90 -12.96
C LYS A 442 16.61 -23.80 -14.14
N GLU A 443 17.22 -23.24 -15.17
CA GLU A 443 17.67 -24.00 -16.36
C GLU A 443 19.05 -24.66 -16.19
N GLN A 444 19.84 -24.25 -15.19
CA GLN A 444 21.11 -24.92 -14.88
C GLN A 444 20.85 -26.30 -14.27
N PRO A 445 21.31 -27.41 -14.91
CA PRO A 445 21.21 -28.71 -14.29
C PRO A 445 22.03 -28.70 -13.01
N LEU A 446 21.45 -29.21 -11.92
CA LEU A 446 22.18 -29.60 -10.71
C LEU A 446 23.37 -30.47 -11.16
N LEU A 447 24.53 -29.84 -11.32
CA LEU A 447 25.79 -30.56 -11.48
C LEU A 447 25.97 -31.29 -10.15
N THR A 448 25.59 -32.56 -10.16
CA THR A 448 25.89 -33.52 -9.12
C THR A 448 27.41 -33.44 -8.87
N HIS A 449 27.80 -32.85 -7.76
CA HIS A 449 29.16 -33.00 -7.26
C HIS A 449 29.40 -34.49 -6.98
N PRO A 450 30.50 -35.09 -7.48
CA PRO A 450 30.83 -36.49 -7.26
C PRO A 450 31.15 -36.80 -5.79
#